data_AF-A0A7S3JKT4-F1
#
_entry.id   AF-A0A7S3JKT4-F1
#
_cell.length_a   1.000
_cell.length_b   1.000
_cell.length_c   1.000
_cell.angle_alpha   90.00
_cell.angle_beta   90.00
_cell.angle_gamma   90.00
#
_symmetry.space_group_name_H-M   'P 1'
#
loop_
_entity.id
_entity.type
_entity.pdbx_description
1 polymer ?
#
loop_
_entity_poly.entity_id
_entity_poly.type
_entity_poly.pdbx_seq_one_letter_code
_entity_poly.pdbx_strand_id
1 'polypeptide(L)'
;IINTWSFFILLIYLAPLYRFVSNSVSEKETKIREAMKIMGLTDLPYWASWFSYYIIINTIQATVMILILIPVFEYSNRFLIFLHLWIYGMTMFGYGVFVGSFFSSGKTAAIFGTMLFYLTSFIFTV
;
A
#
# COMPACT_ATOMS: atom_id res chain seq x y z
N ILE A 1 -24.32 3.00 3.81
CA ILE A 1 -23.57 3.01 2.52
C ILE A 1 -22.15 3.54 2.75
N ILE A 2 -21.97 4.76 3.29
CA ILE A 2 -20.65 5.34 3.58
C ILE A 2 -19.81 4.45 4.54
N ASN A 3 -20.38 3.98 5.65
CA ASN A 3 -19.66 3.07 6.55
C ASN A 3 -19.30 1.73 5.92
N THR A 4 -20.15 1.18 5.04
CA THR A 4 -19.90 -0.10 4.38
C THR A 4 -18.76 0.00 3.36
N TRP A 5 -18.64 1.15 2.69
CA TRP A 5 -17.56 1.42 1.72
C TRP A 5 -16.17 1.41 2.38
N SER A 6 -16.05 2.00 3.58
CA SER A 6 -14.81 2.00 4.36
C SER A 6 -14.32 0.59 4.69
N PHE A 7 -15.23 -0.34 5.01
CA PHE A 7 -14.88 -1.74 5.25
C PHE A 7 -14.35 -2.45 3.99
N PHE A 8 -14.93 -2.18 2.81
CA PHE A 8 -14.44 -2.77 1.56
C PHE A 8 -13.03 -2.30 1.23
N ILE A 9 -12.76 -1.00 1.40
CA ILE A 9 -11.41 -0.44 1.19
C ILE A 9 -10.40 -1.08 2.15
N LEU A 10 -10.76 -1.26 3.42
CA LEU A 10 -9.88 -1.92 4.38
C LEU A 10 -9.49 -3.32 3.92
N LEU A 11 -10.46 -4.14 3.51
CA LEU A 11 -10.20 -5.52 3.10
C LEU A 11 -9.33 -5.61 1.83
N ILE A 12 -9.57 -4.71 0.87
CA ILE A 12 -8.84 -4.68 -0.40
C ILE A 12 -7.36 -4.34 -0.17
N TYR A 13 -7.06 -3.39 0.71
CA TYR A 13 -5.70 -2.87 0.88
C TYR A 13 -4.90 -3.52 2.02
N LEU A 14 -5.52 -4.33 2.88
CA LEU A 14 -4.82 -4.98 4.00
C LEU A 14 -3.69 -5.91 3.53
N ALA A 15 -3.96 -6.80 2.57
CA ALA A 15 -2.95 -7.75 2.08
C ALA A 15 -1.81 -7.07 1.26
N PRO A 16 -2.10 -6.16 0.30
CA PRO A 16 -1.07 -5.39 -0.39
C PRO A 16 -0.20 -4.58 0.55
N LEU A 17 -0.79 -3.93 1.56
CA LEU A 17 -0.07 -3.11 2.53
C LEU A 17 0.86 -3.96 3.39
N TYR A 18 0.39 -5.11 3.90
CA TYR A 18 1.23 -6.03 4.66
C TYR A 18 2.47 -6.46 3.87
N ARG A 19 2.26 -6.90 2.61
CA ARG A 19 3.35 -7.35 1.74
C ARG A 19 4.33 -6.23 1.42
N PHE A 20 3.82 -5.04 1.12
CA PHE A 20 4.64 -3.88 0.81
C PHE A 20 5.52 -3.47 1.99
N VAL A 21 4.94 -3.30 3.17
CA VAL A 21 5.68 -2.90 4.38
C VAL A 21 6.69 -3.97 4.78
N SER A 22 6.30 -5.24 4.75
CA SER A 22 7.20 -6.36 5.06
C SER A 22 8.39 -6.39 4.12
N ASN A 23 8.16 -6.29 2.81
CA ASN A 23 9.24 -6.34 1.81
C ASN A 23 10.18 -5.13 1.95
N SER A 24 9.64 -3.92 2.07
CA SER A 24 10.44 -2.70 2.20
C SER A 24 11.34 -2.71 3.43
N VAL A 25 10.85 -3.22 4.57
CA VAL A 25 11.65 -3.31 5.79
C VAL A 25 12.59 -4.52 5.77
N SER A 26 12.22 -5.64 5.14
CA SER A 26 13.12 -6.78 4.98
C SER A 26 14.36 -6.46 4.13
N GLU A 27 14.23 -5.57 3.14
CA GLU A 27 15.39 -5.04 2.39
C GLU A 27 16.29 -4.14 3.25
N LYS A 28 15.70 -3.44 4.24
CA LYS A 28 16.47 -2.68 5.23
C LYS A 28 17.21 -3.61 6.19
N GLU A 29 16.57 -4.69 6.64
CA GLU A 29 17.18 -5.71 7.52
C GLU A 29 18.39 -6.38 6.87
N THR A 30 18.26 -6.74 5.60
CA THR A 30 19.31 -7.41 4.81
C THR A 30 20.42 -6.45 4.36
N LYS A 31 20.31 -5.16 4.70
CA LYS A 31 21.29 -4.11 4.35
C LYS A 31 21.56 -4.01 2.85
N ILE A 32 20.61 -4.41 2.01
CA ILE A 32 20.76 -4.36 0.55
C ILE A 32 21.02 -2.92 0.10
N ARG A 33 20.43 -1.93 0.80
CA ARG A 33 20.69 -0.50 0.56
C ARG A 33 22.14 -0.11 0.83
N GLU A 34 22.78 -0.65 1.87
CA GLU A 34 24.20 -0.42 2.15
C GLU A 34 25.06 -1.11 1.08
N ALA A 35 24.70 -2.33 0.69
CA ALA A 35 25.38 -3.07 -0.38
C ALA A 35 25.33 -2.31 -1.73
N MET A 36 24.18 -1.75 -2.10
CA MET A 36 24.05 -0.94 -3.32
C MET A 36 24.89 0.34 -3.26
N LYS A 37 24.99 0.97 -2.09
CA LYS A 37 25.85 2.15 -1.89
C LYS A 37 27.33 1.81 -2.05
N ILE A 38 27.76 0.63 -1.61
CA ILE A 38 29.13 0.12 -1.82
C ILE A 38 29.41 -0.14 -3.30
N MET A 39 28.42 -0.57 -4.08
CA MET A 39 28.52 -0.74 -5.54
C MET A 39 28.50 0.59 -6.33
N GLY A 40 28.46 1.73 -5.65
CA GLY A 40 28.46 3.05 -6.28
C GLY A 40 27.10 3.57 -6.74
N LEU A 41 26.00 2.91 -6.35
CA LEU A 41 24.66 3.46 -6.59
C LEU A 41 24.33 4.58 -5.60
N THR A 42 23.73 5.64 -6.11
CA THR A 42 23.17 6.73 -5.30
C THR A 42 21.82 6.30 -4.70
N ASP A 43 21.33 7.03 -3.70
CA ASP A 43 20.05 6.73 -3.05
C ASP A 43 18.83 6.97 -3.95
N LEU A 44 18.96 7.81 -4.99
CA LEU A 44 17.86 8.22 -5.89
C LEU A 44 17.29 7.05 -6.73
N PRO A 45 18.10 6.25 -7.45
CA PRO A 45 17.61 5.09 -8.21
C PRO A 45 16.87 4.07 -7.35
N TYR A 46 17.26 3.91 -6.09
CA TYR A 46 16.60 3.00 -5.16
C TYR A 46 15.14 3.42 -4.90
N TRP A 47 14.94 4.69 -4.51
CA TRP A 47 13.59 5.22 -4.29
C TRP A 47 12.77 5.25 -5.58
N ALA A 48 13.39 5.56 -6.72
CA ALA A 48 12.72 5.55 -8.02
C ALA A 48 12.24 4.14 -8.42
N SER A 49 13.07 3.11 -8.19
CA SER A 49 12.70 1.71 -8.43
C SER A 49 11.51 1.30 -7.58
N TRP A 50 11.55 1.61 -6.28
CA TRP A 50 10.46 1.31 -5.34
C TRP A 50 9.15 2.01 -5.71
N PHE A 51 9.23 3.28 -6.11
CA PHE A 51 8.06 4.04 -6.56
C PHE A 51 7.47 3.47 -7.85
N SER A 52 8.31 3.14 -8.84
CA SER A 52 7.88 2.52 -10.10
C SER A 52 7.23 1.15 -9.88
N TYR A 53 7.87 0.30 -9.06
CA TYR A 53 7.34 -1.01 -8.69
C TYR A 53 5.95 -0.89 -8.05
N TYR A 54 5.79 0.06 -7.13
CA TYR A 54 4.50 0.28 -6.46
C TYR A 54 3.42 0.79 -7.41
N ILE A 55 3.73 1.73 -8.30
CA ILE A 55 2.78 2.25 -9.30
C ILE A 55 2.23 1.13 -10.17
N ILE A 56 3.10 0.24 -10.65
CA ILE A 56 2.71 -0.87 -11.53
C ILE A 56 1.77 -1.82 -10.78
N ILE A 57 2.14 -2.22 -9.55
CA ILE A 57 1.32 -3.12 -8.73
C ILE A 57 -0.02 -2.47 -8.36
N ASN A 58 -0.02 -1.20 -7.94
CA ASN A 58 -1.24 -0.48 -7.60
C ASN A 58 -2.18 -0.35 -8.80
N THR A 59 -1.64 -0.10 -9.99
CA THR A 59 -2.44 -0.01 -11.22
C THR A 59 -3.09 -1.35 -11.54
N ILE A 60 -2.33 -2.45 -11.49
CA ILE A 60 -2.86 -3.80 -11.72
C ILE A 60 -3.92 -4.13 -10.67
N GLN A 61 -3.66 -3.85 -9.39
CA GLN A 61 -4.62 -4.10 -8.30
C GLN A 61 -5.93 -3.30 -8.52
N ALA A 62 -5.83 -2.02 -8.86
CA ALA A 62 -6.99 -1.17 -9.11
C ALA A 62 -7.82 -1.66 -10.31
N THR A 63 -7.15 -2.11 -11.39
CA THR A 63 -7.81 -2.68 -12.57
C THR A 63 -8.50 -4.03 -12.26
N VAL A 64 -7.88 -4.89 -11.45
CA VAL A 64 -8.54 -6.15 -11.05
C VAL A 64 -9.74 -5.87 -10.15
N MET A 65 -9.61 -4.94 -9.20
CA MET A 65 -10.70 -4.63 -8.26
C MET A 65 -11.90 -3.98 -8.96
N ILE A 66 -11.69 -3.11 -9.94
CA ILE A 66 -12.82 -2.54 -10.66
C ILE A 66 -13.64 -3.62 -11.39
N LEU A 67 -13.00 -4.64 -11.99
CA LEU A 67 -13.69 -5.75 -12.67
C LEU A 67 -14.60 -6.53 -11.72
N ILE A 68 -14.16 -6.73 -10.47
CA ILE A 68 -14.93 -7.43 -9.43
C ILE A 68 -16.09 -6.56 -8.91
N LEU A 69 -15.91 -5.23 -8.87
CA LEU A 69 -16.88 -4.27 -8.34
C LEU A 69 -17.94 -3.81 -9.36
N ILE A 70 -17.82 -4.18 -10.64
CA ILE A 70 -18.82 -3.89 -11.69
C ILE A 70 -20.26 -4.27 -11.26
N PRO A 71 -20.55 -5.49 -10.77
CA PRO A 71 -21.91 -5.87 -10.39
C PRO A 71 -22.41 -5.22 -9.09
N VAL A 72 -21.53 -4.63 -8.28
CA VAL A 72 -21.88 -4.06 -6.96
C VAL A 72 -22.31 -2.59 -7.07
N PHE A 73 -21.84 -1.88 -8.09
CA PHE A 73 -22.09 -0.45 -8.29
C PHE A 73 -22.78 -0.17 -9.64
N GLU A 74 -24.02 -0.62 -9.81
CA GLU A 74 -24.79 -0.40 -11.04
C GLU A 74 -25.04 1.08 -11.38
N TYR A 75 -25.14 1.94 -10.37
CA TYR A 75 -25.51 3.36 -10.55
C TYR A 75 -24.33 4.34 -10.58
N SER A 76 -23.10 3.85 -10.37
CA SER A 76 -21.93 4.74 -10.20
C SER A 76 -20.98 4.69 -11.40
N ASN A 77 -20.35 5.82 -11.71
CA ASN A 77 -19.43 5.89 -12.84
C ASN A 77 -18.16 5.08 -12.55
N ARG A 78 -17.97 3.99 -13.32
CA ARG A 78 -16.81 3.08 -13.25
C ARG A 78 -15.47 3.83 -13.21
N PHE A 79 -15.32 4.89 -14.00
CA PHE A 79 -14.07 5.65 -14.05
C PHE A 79 -13.75 6.37 -12.73
N LEU A 80 -14.77 6.88 -12.03
CA LEU A 80 -14.57 7.56 -10.74
C LEU A 80 -14.15 6.57 -9.65
N ILE A 81 -14.71 5.35 -9.65
CA ILE A 81 -14.32 4.30 -8.71
C ILE A 81 -12.86 3.88 -8.95
N PHE A 82 -12.45 3.73 -10.21
CA PHE A 82 -11.06 3.44 -10.55
C PHE A 82 -10.12 4.53 -10.03
N LEU A 83 -10.44 5.79 -10.32
CA LEU A 83 -9.62 6.94 -9.91
C LEU A 83 -9.52 7.04 -8.38
N HIS A 84 -10.62 6.78 -7.67
CA HIS A 84 -10.64 6.75 -6.21
C HIS A 84 -9.74 5.65 -5.64
N LEU A 85 -9.84 4.41 -6.14
CA LEU A 85 -8.96 3.31 -5.74
C LEU A 85 -7.49 3.62 -6.05
N TRP A 86 -7.22 4.19 -7.23
CA TRP A 86 -5.85 4.50 -7.64
C TRP A 86 -5.20 5.55 -6.73
N ILE A 87 -5.89 6.66 -6.44
CA ILE A 87 -5.40 7.70 -5.51
C ILE A 87 -5.25 7.14 -4.09
N TYR A 88 -6.20 6.33 -3.64
CA TYR A 88 -6.12 5.72 -2.31
C TYR A 88 -4.90 4.80 -2.17
N GLY A 89 -4.60 4.01 -3.19
CA GLY A 89 -3.37 3.21 -3.25
C GLY A 89 -2.10 4.06 -3.19
N MET A 90 -2.06 5.21 -3.86
CA MET A 90 -0.92 6.14 -3.77
C MET A 90 -0.73 6.69 -2.35
N THR A 91 -1.82 6.96 -1.62
CA THR A 91 -1.74 7.35 -0.20
C THR A 91 -1.22 6.21 0.67
N MET A 92 -1.60 4.97 0.37
CA MET A 92 -1.12 3.77 1.08
C MET A 92 0.38 3.54 0.93
N PHE A 93 0.96 3.89 -0.22
CA PHE A 93 2.41 3.90 -0.40
C PHE A 93 3.10 4.80 0.62
N GLY A 94 2.65 6.06 0.72
CA GLY A 94 3.21 7.04 1.63
C GLY A 94 3.09 6.58 3.09
N TYR A 95 1.93 6.04 3.46
CA TYR A 95 1.71 5.44 4.77
C TYR A 95 2.68 4.27 5.05
N GLY A 96 2.85 3.35 4.10
CA GLY A 96 3.72 2.19 4.27
C GLY A 96 5.20 2.59 4.42
N VAL A 97 5.68 3.58 3.67
CA VAL A 97 7.03 4.12 3.82
C VAL A 97 7.22 4.82 5.17
N PHE A 98 6.22 5.57 5.62
CA PHE A 98 6.22 6.25 6.91
C PHE A 98 6.32 5.25 8.07
N VAL A 99 5.41 4.27 8.13
CA VAL A 99 5.46 3.21 9.16
C VAL A 99 6.75 2.42 9.08
N GLY A 100 7.17 2.04 7.86
CA GLY A 100 8.40 1.30 7.63
C GLY A 100 9.69 2.02 8.02
N SER A 101 9.65 3.33 8.33
CA SER A 101 10.83 4.07 8.83
C SER A 101 11.11 3.86 10.31
N PHE A 102 10.10 3.50 11.11
CA PHE A 102 10.24 3.36 12.57
C PHE A 102 10.72 1.97 13.02
N PHE A 103 10.58 0.97 12.16
CA PHE A 103 10.84 -0.42 12.52
C PHE A 103 12.05 -0.98 11.80
N SER A 104 12.88 -1.70 12.55
CA SER A 104 14.03 -2.42 12.03
C SER A 104 13.70 -3.81 11.53
N SER A 105 12.53 -4.39 11.87
CA SER A 105 12.15 -5.74 11.43
C SER A 105 10.88 -5.82 10.59
N GLY A 106 10.94 -6.57 9.49
CA GLY A 106 9.88 -6.57 8.47
C GLY A 106 8.56 -7.13 8.96
N LYS A 107 8.61 -8.21 9.75
CA LYS A 107 7.41 -8.86 10.28
C LYS A 107 6.71 -7.98 11.31
N THR A 108 7.45 -7.36 12.21
CA THR A 108 6.87 -6.46 13.23
C THR A 108 6.34 -5.19 12.60
N ALA A 109 7.08 -4.57 11.67
CA ALA A 109 6.62 -3.39 10.93
C ALA A 109 5.29 -3.64 10.21
N ALA A 110 5.16 -4.79 9.54
CA ALA A 110 3.97 -5.14 8.80
C ALA A 110 2.76 -5.38 9.72
N ILE A 111 2.95 -6.07 10.84
CA ILE A 111 1.89 -6.30 11.84
C ILE A 111 1.45 -4.98 12.49
N PHE A 112 2.39 -4.13 12.89
CA PHE A 112 2.07 -2.81 13.46
C PHE A 112 1.37 -1.91 12.42
N GLY A 113 1.85 -1.90 11.18
CA GLY A 113 1.28 -1.13 10.09
C GLY A 113 -0.14 -1.54 9.74
N THR A 114 -0.43 -2.85 9.70
CA THR A 114 -1.80 -3.36 9.47
C THR A 114 -2.70 -3.12 10.67
N MET A 115 -2.19 -3.27 11.90
CA MET A 115 -2.96 -3.02 13.12
C MET A 115 -3.37 -1.55 13.24
N LEU A 116 -2.44 -0.61 12.97
CA LEU A 116 -2.73 0.82 12.99
C LEU A 116 -3.70 1.24 11.88
N PHE A 117 -3.60 0.61 10.70
CA PHE A 117 -4.56 0.81 9.62
C PHE A 117 -5.98 0.32 9.98
N TYR A 118 -6.08 -0.83 10.65
CA TYR A 118 -7.35 -1.36 11.15
C TYR A 118 -7.98 -0.42 12.18
N LEU A 119 -7.19 0.06 13.16
CA LEU A 119 -7.68 0.99 14.19
C LEU A 119 -8.20 2.30 13.58
N THR A 120 -7.47 2.87 12.62
CA THR A 120 -7.87 4.12 11.96
C THR A 120 -9.19 3.95 11.21
N SER A 121 -9.35 2.81 10.53
CA SER A 121 -10.59 2.52 9.79
C SER A 121 -11.77 2.25 10.71
N PHE A 122 -11.53 1.63 11.87
CA PHE A 122 -12.55 1.43 12.90
C PHE A 122 -13.04 2.76 13.47
N ILE A 123 -12.12 3.68 13.81
CA ILE A 123 -12.45 5.02 14.30
C ILE A 123 -13.26 5.81 13.26
N PHE A 124 -12.88 5.73 11.98
CA PHE A 124 -13.62 6.43 10.91
C PHE A 124 -15.04 5.88 10.70
N THR A 125 -15.31 4.65 11.15
CA THR A 125 -16.60 3.99 10.99
C THR A 125 -17.56 4.25 12.16
N VAL A 126 -17.05 4.53 13.36
CA VAL A 126 -17.84 4.84 14.57
C VAL A 126 -18.31 6.28 14.54
#